data_AF-A0A2G8SVD5-F1
#
_entry.id   AF-A0A2G8SVD5-F1
#
_cell.length_a   1.000
_cell.length_b   1.000
_cell.length_c   1.000
_cell.angle_alpha   90.00
_cell.angle_beta   90.00
_cell.angle_gamma   90.00
#
_symmetry.space_group_name_H-M   'P 1'
#
loop_
_entity.id
_entity.type
_entity.pdbx_description
1 polymer ?
#
loop_
_entity_poly.entity_id
_entity_poly.type
_entity_poly.pdbx_seq_one_letter_code
_entity_poly.pdbx_strand_id
1 'polypeptide(L)'
;MFIFSGNLGNYAYAQNETITVVFPTDIELGDPVSAYWQWSKEPTLKEKASVTCSGNISSVTKTFSEDGFQVSPSTTLIHFSLGPYDFKGILSKDLKELTLTMEYSSSTSICGPVKVVLAASNTKKNVTGSESLIVYTGQIKWLEDVSAETLTLVTPCGVTKGASFGVYGRWSLSEHQRNSTTANMHIDGIFQTIVQGTNGTLTATYMDGTYTYTFTFCDAKHASVEFSIHNRRRGNSSCPTKLTAVYSGSKAVTDNRVDADDQFHEARSDLGLEGQI
;
A
#
# COMPACT_ATOMS: atom_id res chain seq x y z
N MET A 1 -10.89 -3.34 6.75
CA MET A 1 -10.31 -2.85 5.50
C MET A 1 -9.82 -4.04 4.70
N PHE A 2 -9.85 -3.95 3.37
CA PHE A 2 -9.20 -4.92 2.49
C PHE A 2 -7.88 -4.37 1.99
N ILE A 3 -6.82 -5.15 2.14
CA ILE A 3 -5.48 -4.79 1.66
C ILE A 3 -5.11 -5.81 0.60
N PHE A 4 -4.79 -5.28 -0.57
CA PHE A 4 -4.51 -6.03 -1.77
C PHE A 4 -3.10 -5.66 -2.22
N SER A 5 -2.16 -6.61 -2.24
CA SER A 5 -0.79 -6.36 -2.71
C SER A 5 -0.35 -7.34 -3.80
N GLY A 6 0.47 -6.86 -4.74
CA GLY A 6 0.91 -7.63 -5.90
C GLY A 6 1.84 -6.82 -6.80
N ASN A 7 2.00 -7.26 -8.05
CA ASN A 7 3.08 -6.83 -8.92
C ASN A 7 2.55 -6.10 -10.16
N LEU A 8 3.11 -4.93 -10.49
CA LEU A 8 2.76 -4.13 -11.68
C LEU A 8 3.26 -4.75 -13.00
N GLY A 9 3.85 -5.94 -12.96
CA GLY A 9 4.20 -6.74 -14.12
C GLY A 9 5.28 -6.09 -14.99
N ASN A 10 5.14 -6.21 -16.31
CA ASN A 10 6.09 -5.66 -17.27
C ASN A 10 5.75 -4.22 -17.72
N TYR A 11 5.12 -3.43 -16.86
CA TYR A 11 4.89 -2.01 -17.16
C TYR A 11 6.24 -1.31 -17.33
N ALA A 12 6.47 -0.65 -18.47
CA ALA A 12 7.79 -0.13 -18.85
C ALA A 12 8.42 0.81 -17.79
N TYR A 13 7.58 1.51 -17.03
CA TYR A 13 7.99 2.47 -16.00
C TYR A 13 7.93 1.90 -14.58
N ALA A 14 7.37 0.70 -14.38
CA ALA A 14 7.19 0.03 -13.08
C ALA A 14 7.44 -1.48 -13.20
N GLN A 15 8.51 -1.84 -13.90
CA GLN A 15 8.81 -3.23 -14.20
C GLN A 15 9.07 -4.01 -12.90
N ASN A 16 8.16 -4.93 -12.61
CA ASN A 16 8.11 -5.75 -11.41
C ASN A 16 7.98 -5.00 -10.08
N GLU A 17 7.51 -3.75 -10.09
CA GLU A 17 7.29 -2.99 -8.85
C GLU A 17 6.07 -3.51 -8.08
N THR A 18 6.10 -3.34 -6.75
CA THR A 18 4.96 -3.70 -5.90
C THR A 18 3.93 -2.57 -5.89
N ILE A 19 2.67 -2.93 -6.00
CA ILE A 19 1.53 -2.05 -5.72
C ILE A 19 0.73 -2.64 -4.56
N THR A 20 0.34 -1.77 -3.63
CA THR A 20 -0.55 -2.08 -2.52
C THR A 20 -1.77 -1.16 -2.62
N VAL A 21 -2.97 -1.74 -2.67
CA VAL A 21 -4.24 -1.02 -2.71
C VAL A 21 -5.04 -1.34 -1.47
N VAL A 22 -5.63 -0.31 -0.89
CA VAL A 22 -6.30 -0.37 0.41
C VAL A 22 -7.72 0.17 0.25
N PHE A 23 -8.69 -0.66 0.63
CA PHE A 23 -10.11 -0.32 0.67
C PHE A 23 -10.66 -0.40 2.10
N PRO A 24 -11.78 0.28 2.40
CA PRO A 24 -12.60 0.03 3.57
C PRO A 24 -13.09 -1.43 3.62
N THR A 25 -13.70 -1.81 4.75
CA THR A 25 -14.25 -3.17 4.95
C THR A 25 -15.46 -3.44 4.07
N ASP A 26 -16.17 -2.38 3.70
CA ASP A 26 -17.19 -2.40 2.66
C ASP A 26 -16.55 -1.78 1.41
N ILE A 27 -16.95 -2.22 0.22
CA ILE A 27 -16.47 -1.67 -1.05
C ILE A 27 -17.70 -1.15 -1.77
N GLU A 28 -18.03 0.11 -1.52
CA GLU A 28 -19.23 0.78 -2.01
C GLU A 28 -18.90 2.03 -2.82
N LEU A 29 -19.91 2.58 -3.50
CA LEU A 29 -19.76 3.82 -4.25
C LEU A 29 -19.44 4.98 -3.28
N GLY A 30 -18.43 5.78 -3.61
CA GLY A 30 -17.99 6.91 -2.80
C GLY A 30 -17.01 6.55 -1.68
N ASP A 31 -16.83 5.25 -1.38
CA ASP A 31 -15.87 4.82 -0.36
C ASP A 31 -14.43 5.23 -0.73
N PRO A 32 -13.60 5.61 0.25
CA PRO A 32 -12.22 5.99 0.00
C PRO A 32 -11.39 4.79 -0.49
N VAL A 33 -10.41 5.05 -1.33
CA VAL A 33 -9.42 4.06 -1.78
C VAL A 33 -8.06 4.73 -1.83
N SER A 34 -7.03 4.01 -1.38
CA SER A 34 -5.64 4.46 -1.47
C SER A 34 -4.79 3.41 -2.16
N ALA A 35 -3.82 3.85 -2.94
CA ALA A 35 -2.81 2.99 -3.53
C ALA A 35 -1.40 3.53 -3.31
N TYR A 36 -0.47 2.60 -3.13
CA TYR A 36 0.93 2.84 -2.85
C TYR A 36 1.77 1.97 -3.77
N TRP A 37 2.65 2.59 -4.55
CA TRP A 37 3.55 1.87 -5.44
C TRP A 37 4.81 2.70 -5.68
N GLN A 38 5.66 2.22 -6.58
CA GLN A 38 6.87 2.91 -6.99
C GLN A 38 7.05 2.79 -8.50
N TRP A 39 7.63 3.81 -9.13
CA TRP A 39 8.09 3.74 -10.52
C TRP A 39 9.54 3.27 -10.56
N SER A 40 9.85 2.26 -11.37
CA SER A 40 11.23 1.84 -11.65
C SER A 40 12.00 2.92 -12.40
N LYS A 41 11.36 3.52 -13.40
CA LYS A 41 11.93 4.54 -14.27
C LYS A 41 10.80 5.49 -14.60
N GLU A 42 10.85 6.72 -14.10
CA GLU A 42 9.95 7.77 -14.53
C GLU A 42 10.82 8.86 -15.18
N PRO A 43 10.56 9.31 -16.42
CA PRO A 43 11.44 10.29 -17.08
C PRO A 43 11.54 11.64 -16.36
N THR A 44 10.56 11.96 -15.53
CA THR A 44 10.41 13.25 -14.83
C THR A 44 10.60 13.16 -13.32
N LEU A 45 10.53 11.96 -12.73
CA LEU A 45 10.82 11.74 -11.31
C LEU A 45 12.19 11.06 -11.17
N LYS A 46 12.79 11.15 -9.98
CA LYS A 46 14.00 10.37 -9.68
C LYS A 46 13.71 8.87 -9.88
N GLU A 47 14.72 8.09 -10.25
CA GLU A 47 14.60 6.61 -10.25
C GLU A 47 14.01 6.13 -8.92
N LYS A 48 13.15 5.10 -8.95
CA LYS A 48 12.53 4.53 -7.76
C LYS A 48 11.64 5.54 -7.00
N ALA A 49 10.88 6.37 -7.72
CA ALA A 49 9.96 7.34 -7.13
C ALA A 49 8.71 6.66 -6.55
N SER A 50 8.52 6.77 -5.23
CA SER A 50 7.33 6.28 -4.55
C SER A 50 6.11 7.14 -4.87
N VAL A 51 4.98 6.50 -5.10
CA VAL A 51 3.69 7.15 -5.31
C VAL A 51 2.75 6.78 -4.18
N THR A 52 2.08 7.80 -3.65
CA THR A 52 1.00 7.67 -2.68
C THR A 52 -0.17 8.47 -3.22
N CYS A 53 -1.26 7.77 -3.54
CA CYS A 53 -2.46 8.43 -4.03
C CYS A 53 -3.69 7.91 -3.28
N SER A 54 -4.66 8.81 -3.09
CA SER A 54 -5.97 8.49 -2.54
C SER A 54 -7.05 9.13 -3.40
N GLY A 55 -8.24 8.52 -3.38
CA GLY A 55 -9.42 8.98 -4.09
C GLY A 55 -10.64 8.24 -3.58
N ASN A 56 -11.69 8.23 -4.39
CA ASN A 56 -12.95 7.57 -4.05
C ASN A 56 -13.35 6.60 -5.16
N ILE A 57 -14.07 5.55 -4.77
CA ILE A 57 -14.71 4.64 -5.72
C ILE A 57 -15.80 5.40 -6.47
N SER A 58 -15.68 5.46 -7.79
CA SER A 58 -16.59 6.18 -8.68
C SER A 58 -17.62 5.27 -9.37
N SER A 59 -17.42 3.96 -9.34
CA SER A 59 -18.41 2.98 -9.82
C SER A 59 -18.27 1.64 -9.11
N VAL A 60 -19.41 1.00 -8.83
CA VAL A 60 -19.50 -0.37 -8.32
C VAL A 60 -20.61 -1.10 -9.06
N THR A 61 -20.26 -2.17 -9.77
CA THR A 61 -21.23 -3.06 -10.44
C THR A 61 -21.07 -4.47 -9.90
N LYS A 62 -22.12 -5.00 -9.27
CA LYS A 62 -22.15 -6.38 -8.74
C LYS A 62 -22.88 -7.26 -9.76
N THR A 63 -22.20 -8.28 -10.27
CA THR A 63 -22.87 -9.34 -11.05
C THR A 63 -23.33 -10.42 -10.11
N PHE A 64 -24.49 -11.01 -10.37
CA PHE A 64 -25.05 -12.10 -9.56
C PHE A 64 -25.09 -13.38 -10.39
N SER A 65 -24.76 -14.52 -9.77
CA SER A 65 -25.01 -15.84 -10.36
C SER A 65 -26.12 -16.54 -9.58
N GLU A 66 -27.05 -17.17 -10.29
CA GLU A 66 -28.06 -18.03 -9.68
C GLU A 66 -27.48 -19.43 -9.45
N ASP A 67 -26.99 -19.67 -8.24
CA ASP A 67 -26.69 -21.02 -7.77
C ASP A 67 -27.92 -21.57 -7.04
N GLY A 68 -28.93 -22.00 -7.80
CA GLY A 68 -30.00 -22.92 -7.39
C GLY A 68 -31.01 -22.49 -6.31
N PHE A 69 -30.69 -21.58 -5.39
CA PHE A 69 -31.63 -21.05 -4.37
C PHE A 69 -31.10 -19.79 -3.63
N GLN A 70 -29.88 -19.31 -3.92
CA GLN A 70 -29.28 -18.13 -3.28
C GLN A 70 -28.68 -17.19 -4.33
N VAL A 71 -29.17 -15.95 -4.39
CA VAL A 71 -28.59 -14.89 -5.20
C VAL A 71 -27.39 -14.32 -4.43
N SER A 72 -26.18 -14.63 -4.87
CA SER A 72 -24.93 -14.08 -4.31
C SER A 72 -24.13 -13.37 -5.40
N PRO A 73 -23.43 -12.27 -5.08
CA PRO A 73 -22.57 -11.62 -6.05
C PRO A 73 -21.47 -12.59 -6.50
N SER A 74 -21.35 -12.78 -7.82
CA SER A 74 -20.32 -13.61 -8.44
C SER A 74 -19.03 -12.84 -8.66
N THR A 75 -19.12 -11.53 -8.92
CA THR A 75 -17.99 -10.65 -9.15
C THR A 75 -18.39 -9.21 -8.85
N THR A 76 -17.49 -8.42 -8.29
CA THR A 76 -17.69 -6.97 -8.11
C THR A 76 -16.70 -6.22 -9.01
N LEU A 77 -17.23 -5.44 -9.94
CA LEU A 77 -16.46 -4.51 -10.77
C LEU A 77 -16.41 -3.17 -10.04
N ILE A 78 -15.21 -2.58 -9.96
CA ILE A 78 -15.00 -1.28 -9.33
C ILE A 78 -14.26 -0.35 -10.28
N HIS A 79 -14.54 0.94 -10.18
CA HIS A 79 -13.79 1.99 -10.86
C HIS A 79 -13.40 3.06 -9.84
N PHE A 80 -12.17 3.56 -9.93
CA PHE A 80 -11.69 4.68 -9.13
C PHE A 80 -10.54 5.38 -9.83
N SER A 81 -10.35 6.66 -9.54
CA SER A 81 -9.29 7.47 -10.12
C SER A 81 -8.40 8.02 -9.01
N LEU A 82 -7.08 7.97 -9.23
CA LEU A 82 -6.05 8.39 -8.29
C LEU A 82 -5.13 9.38 -9.01
N GLY A 83 -5.46 10.68 -8.95
CA GLY A 83 -4.77 11.69 -9.74
C GLY A 83 -4.92 11.41 -11.25
N PRO A 84 -3.83 11.27 -12.02
CA PRO A 84 -3.91 11.01 -13.47
C PRO A 84 -4.11 9.53 -13.84
N TYR A 85 -4.28 8.65 -12.85
CA TYR A 85 -4.41 7.21 -13.05
C TYR A 85 -5.85 6.75 -12.83
N ASP A 86 -6.44 6.12 -13.83
CA ASP A 86 -7.76 5.50 -13.77
C ASP A 86 -7.62 3.99 -13.57
N PHE A 87 -8.34 3.43 -12.61
CA PHE A 87 -8.27 2.01 -12.26
C PHE A 87 -9.61 1.33 -12.46
N LYS A 88 -9.60 0.25 -13.25
CA LYS A 88 -10.72 -0.71 -13.37
C LYS A 88 -10.35 -1.98 -12.61
N GLY A 89 -11.16 -2.33 -11.62
CA GLY A 89 -10.94 -3.47 -10.74
C GLY A 89 -12.00 -4.56 -10.90
N ILE A 90 -11.59 -5.80 -10.75
CA ILE A 90 -12.47 -6.98 -10.69
C ILE A 90 -12.14 -7.74 -9.40
N LEU A 91 -13.06 -7.75 -8.45
CA LEU A 91 -12.96 -8.47 -7.19
C LEU A 91 -13.57 -9.87 -7.31
N SER A 92 -12.84 -10.88 -6.85
CA SER A 92 -13.34 -12.25 -6.74
C SER A 92 -14.49 -12.33 -5.73
N LYS A 93 -15.36 -13.35 -5.90
CA LYS A 93 -16.51 -13.63 -5.00
C LYS A 93 -16.09 -13.74 -3.53
N ASP A 94 -14.91 -14.30 -3.25
CA ASP A 94 -14.40 -14.50 -1.90
C ASP A 94 -13.55 -13.32 -1.38
N LEU A 95 -13.46 -12.24 -2.16
CA LEU A 95 -12.68 -11.03 -1.87
C LEU A 95 -11.20 -11.30 -1.60
N LYS A 96 -10.68 -12.46 -2.06
CA LYS A 96 -9.26 -12.80 -1.91
C LYS A 96 -8.40 -12.29 -3.03
N GLU A 97 -9.00 -11.99 -4.18
CA GLU A 97 -8.30 -11.54 -5.36
C GLU A 97 -8.93 -10.26 -5.90
N LEU A 98 -8.08 -9.27 -6.18
CA LEU A 98 -8.43 -8.10 -6.95
C LEU A 98 -7.57 -8.11 -8.22
N THR A 99 -8.22 -8.12 -9.38
CA THR A 99 -7.60 -7.87 -10.69
C THR A 99 -7.72 -6.39 -11.02
N LEU A 100 -6.62 -5.67 -11.13
CA LEU A 100 -6.62 -4.26 -11.58
C LEU A 100 -6.30 -4.13 -13.06
N THR A 101 -6.67 -2.99 -13.62
CA THR A 101 -6.24 -2.46 -14.90
C THR A 101 -6.04 -0.97 -14.67
N MET A 102 -4.80 -0.50 -14.84
CA MET A 102 -4.43 0.91 -14.68
C MET A 102 -4.32 1.56 -16.06
N GLU A 103 -5.00 2.68 -16.24
CA GLU A 103 -4.96 3.52 -17.43
C GLU A 103 -4.42 4.90 -17.02
N TYR A 104 -3.65 5.54 -17.89
CA TYR A 104 -3.14 6.90 -17.69
C TYR A 104 -3.94 7.83 -18.59
N SER A 105 -4.56 8.86 -18.02
CA SER A 105 -5.56 9.70 -18.70
C SER A 105 -5.02 10.66 -19.76
N SER A 106 -3.70 10.64 -20.06
CA SER A 106 -3.13 11.41 -21.15
C SER A 106 -3.39 10.77 -22.53
N SER A 107 -3.56 11.61 -23.56
CA SER A 107 -3.78 11.21 -24.96
C SER A 107 -2.70 10.29 -25.56
N THR A 108 -1.53 10.19 -24.94
CA THR A 108 -0.54 9.17 -25.23
C THR A 108 -0.80 7.98 -24.31
N SER A 109 -1.47 6.94 -24.81
CA SER A 109 -1.63 5.68 -24.07
C SER A 109 -0.23 5.09 -23.82
N ILE A 110 0.31 5.33 -22.63
CA ILE A 110 1.70 4.96 -22.30
C ILE A 110 1.82 3.44 -22.05
N CYS A 111 0.71 2.75 -21.78
CA CYS A 111 0.69 1.29 -21.71
C CYS A 111 -0.72 0.71 -21.77
N GLY A 112 -0.77 -0.57 -22.14
CA GLY A 112 -1.99 -1.37 -22.08
C GLY A 112 -2.36 -1.79 -20.65
N PRO A 113 -3.54 -2.41 -20.48
CA PRO A 113 -4.04 -2.80 -19.18
C PRO A 113 -3.10 -3.78 -18.47
N VAL A 114 -2.63 -3.42 -17.27
CA VAL A 114 -1.83 -4.31 -16.41
C VAL A 114 -2.76 -5.09 -15.49
N LYS A 115 -2.94 -6.38 -15.74
CA LYS A 115 -3.63 -7.29 -14.82
C LYS A 115 -2.75 -7.56 -13.60
N VAL A 116 -3.11 -6.95 -12.47
CA VAL A 116 -2.47 -7.24 -11.19
C VAL A 116 -3.41 -8.12 -10.37
N VAL A 117 -3.03 -9.36 -10.05
CA VAL A 117 -3.74 -10.18 -9.07
C VAL A 117 -3.17 -9.86 -7.70
N LEU A 118 -4.00 -9.26 -6.87
CA LEU A 118 -3.63 -8.87 -5.53
C LEU A 118 -4.22 -9.85 -4.53
N ALA A 119 -3.40 -10.41 -3.66
CA ALA A 119 -3.88 -11.28 -2.59
C ALA A 119 -4.40 -10.44 -1.42
N ALA A 120 -5.58 -10.77 -0.90
CA ALA A 120 -6.11 -10.14 0.28
C ALA A 120 -5.34 -10.60 1.53
N SER A 121 -4.79 -9.64 2.27
CA SER A 121 -4.52 -9.85 3.69
C SER A 121 -5.80 -9.57 4.47
N ASN A 122 -6.41 -10.64 4.96
CA ASN A 122 -7.56 -10.51 5.85
C ASN A 122 -7.05 -10.15 7.24
N THR A 123 -7.18 -8.87 7.63
CA THR A 123 -7.25 -8.47 9.04
C THR A 123 -8.53 -8.98 9.74
N LYS A 124 -9.32 -9.84 9.08
CA LYS A 124 -10.55 -10.47 9.60
C LYS A 124 -10.32 -11.67 10.54
N LYS A 125 -9.20 -11.74 11.26
CA LYS A 125 -9.05 -12.73 12.35
C LYS A 125 -8.93 -12.03 13.70
N ASN A 126 -10.09 -11.93 14.35
CA ASN A 126 -10.27 -11.67 15.79
C ASN A 126 -9.88 -10.30 16.33
N VAL A 127 -10.57 -9.23 15.92
CA VAL A 127 -10.77 -8.13 16.88
C VAL A 127 -12.21 -7.65 16.86
N THR A 128 -12.89 -7.84 17.98
CA THR A 128 -14.19 -7.25 18.29
C THR A 128 -14.02 -5.73 18.39
N GLY A 129 -14.26 -5.00 17.30
CA GLY A 129 -14.16 -3.55 17.29
C GLY A 129 -13.99 -3.00 15.88
N SER A 130 -14.55 -1.82 15.63
CA SER A 130 -14.28 -1.00 14.45
C SER A 130 -12.85 -0.45 14.51
N GLU A 131 -11.85 -1.32 14.40
CA GLU A 131 -10.46 -0.89 14.42
C GLU A 131 -10.13 -0.15 13.12
N SER A 132 -9.88 1.16 13.29
CA SER A 132 -9.30 2.01 12.25
C SER A 132 -7.90 1.50 11.93
N LEU A 133 -7.46 1.50 10.68
CA LEU A 133 -6.07 1.15 10.34
C LEU A 133 -5.25 2.41 10.03
N ILE A 134 -3.96 2.30 10.26
CA ILE A 134 -2.95 3.27 9.85
C ILE A 134 -2.06 2.59 8.79
N VAL A 135 -1.85 3.28 7.69
CA VAL A 135 -0.91 2.86 6.64
C VAL A 135 0.32 3.74 6.71
N TYR A 136 1.48 3.10 6.76
CA TYR A 136 2.78 3.74 6.69
C TYR A 136 3.47 3.34 5.40
N THR A 137 4.19 4.28 4.79
CA THR A 137 5.04 3.99 3.64
C THR A 137 6.43 4.57 3.82
N GLY A 138 7.41 3.94 3.18
CA GLY A 138 8.79 4.40 3.14
C GLY A 138 9.62 3.48 2.24
N GLN A 139 10.93 3.71 2.19
CA GLN A 139 11.83 2.93 1.35
C GLN A 139 12.81 2.15 2.22
N ILE A 140 12.83 0.83 2.07
CA ILE A 140 13.76 -0.03 2.79
C ILE A 140 15.10 -0.11 2.06
N LYS A 141 16.18 -0.07 2.83
CA LYS A 141 17.51 -0.46 2.39
C LYS A 141 17.93 -1.70 3.16
N TRP A 142 17.96 -2.83 2.46
CA TRP A 142 18.35 -4.13 3.02
C TRP A 142 19.71 -4.52 2.46
N LEU A 143 20.78 -4.36 3.26
CA LEU A 143 22.18 -4.60 2.83
C LEU A 143 22.60 -3.65 1.68
N GLU A 144 23.86 -3.70 1.27
CA GLU A 144 24.42 -2.82 0.23
C GLU A 144 23.76 -3.01 -1.15
N ASP A 145 23.12 -4.16 -1.38
CA ASP A 145 22.62 -4.59 -2.69
C ASP A 145 21.11 -4.35 -2.94
N VAL A 146 20.31 -3.98 -1.92
CA VAL A 146 18.88 -3.66 -2.12
C VAL A 146 18.69 -2.14 -2.07
N SER A 147 18.59 -1.54 -3.26
CA SER A 147 18.36 -0.11 -3.42
C SER A 147 16.88 0.25 -3.22
N ALA A 148 16.60 0.95 -2.11
CA ALA A 148 15.45 1.83 -1.90
C ALA A 148 14.10 1.29 -2.45
N GLU A 149 13.69 0.12 -1.98
CA GLU A 149 12.41 -0.47 -2.40
C GLU A 149 11.26 0.04 -1.53
N THR A 150 10.12 0.36 -2.14
CA THR A 150 8.96 0.81 -1.38
C THR A 150 8.41 -0.30 -0.48
N LEU A 151 8.16 0.08 0.77
CA LEU A 151 7.55 -0.74 1.81
C LEU A 151 6.25 -0.07 2.25
N THR A 152 5.20 -0.87 2.42
CA THR A 152 3.93 -0.47 3.03
C THR A 152 3.72 -1.30 4.29
N LEU A 153 3.54 -0.64 5.43
CA LEU A 153 3.16 -1.25 6.69
C LEU A 153 1.72 -0.85 6.99
N VAL A 154 0.90 -1.82 7.37
CA VAL A 154 -0.47 -1.58 7.81
C VAL A 154 -0.65 -2.12 9.22
N THR A 155 -1.12 -1.27 10.13
CA THR A 155 -1.37 -1.61 11.54
C THR A 155 -2.74 -1.12 11.97
N PRO A 156 -3.35 -1.69 13.03
CA PRO A 156 -4.48 -1.05 13.67
C PRO A 156 -4.08 0.25 14.35
N CYS A 157 -5.07 1.11 14.53
CA CYS A 157 -5.02 2.26 15.40
C CYS A 157 -5.03 1.76 16.84
N GLY A 158 -3.94 2.00 17.57
CA GLY A 158 -3.72 1.38 18.88
C GLY A 158 -2.99 0.04 18.73
N VAL A 159 -1.66 0.11 18.71
CA VAL A 159 -0.80 -1.07 18.59
C VAL A 159 -0.73 -1.77 19.95
N THR A 160 -1.26 -3.00 20.01
CA THR A 160 -1.31 -3.80 21.23
C THR A 160 -0.78 -5.21 20.99
N LYS A 161 -0.50 -5.94 22.07
CA LYS A 161 -0.09 -7.35 21.97
C LYS A 161 -1.29 -8.16 21.47
N GLY A 162 -1.09 -8.95 20.42
CA GLY A 162 -2.19 -9.70 19.78
C GLY A 162 -2.83 -9.01 18.59
N ALA A 163 -2.55 -7.72 18.36
CA ALA A 163 -3.00 -7.01 17.18
C ALA A 163 -2.30 -7.53 15.91
N SER A 164 -3.06 -7.66 14.81
CA SER A 164 -2.54 -8.07 13.51
C SER A 164 -1.83 -6.91 12.80
N PHE A 165 -0.86 -7.22 11.95
CA PHE A 165 -0.25 -6.26 11.03
C PHE A 165 0.07 -6.92 9.70
N GLY A 166 0.28 -6.09 8.67
CA GLY A 166 0.75 -6.52 7.36
C GLY A 166 1.92 -5.68 6.89
N VAL A 167 2.96 -6.30 6.35
CA VAL A 167 4.08 -5.64 5.67
C VAL A 167 4.11 -6.12 4.22
N TYR A 168 4.09 -5.16 3.29
CA TYR A 168 4.03 -5.38 1.85
C TYR A 168 5.16 -4.62 1.17
N GLY A 169 5.91 -5.28 0.30
CA GLY A 169 6.96 -4.63 -0.46
C GLY A 169 7.72 -5.63 -1.32
N ARG A 170 8.89 -5.23 -1.77
CA ARG A 170 9.76 -6.08 -2.59
C ARG A 170 11.19 -5.99 -2.09
N TRP A 171 11.77 -7.13 -1.71
CA TRP A 171 13.20 -7.23 -1.40
C TRP A 171 13.66 -8.68 -1.47
N SER A 172 14.98 -8.89 -1.53
CA SER A 172 15.56 -10.23 -1.40
C SER A 172 15.96 -10.48 0.05
N LEU A 173 15.47 -11.57 0.64
CA LEU A 173 15.92 -12.04 1.95
C LEU A 173 17.21 -12.86 1.86
N SER A 174 17.70 -13.19 0.65
CA SER A 174 18.92 -13.99 0.49
C SER A 174 20.14 -13.11 0.21
N GLU A 175 21.01 -12.96 1.22
CA GLU A 175 22.32 -12.30 1.17
C GLU A 175 23.28 -12.83 0.09
N HIS A 176 23.03 -13.99 -0.52
CA HIS A 176 24.00 -14.72 -1.33
C HIS A 176 23.59 -14.95 -2.77
N GLN A 177 22.57 -14.26 -3.23
CA GLN A 177 22.23 -14.27 -4.63
C GLN A 177 22.24 -12.84 -5.13
N ARG A 178 23.43 -12.38 -5.56
CA ARG A 178 23.59 -11.23 -6.48
C ARG A 178 22.76 -11.39 -7.76
N ASN A 179 22.29 -12.63 -8.02
CA ASN A 179 21.37 -13.00 -9.09
C ASN A 179 19.97 -13.41 -8.56
N SER A 180 19.63 -13.18 -7.29
CA SER A 180 18.27 -13.48 -6.82
C SER A 180 17.35 -12.44 -7.39
N THR A 181 16.35 -12.91 -8.12
CA THR A 181 15.22 -12.08 -8.46
C THR A 181 14.60 -11.57 -7.17
N THR A 182 14.56 -10.24 -7.00
CA THR A 182 13.72 -9.64 -5.97
C THR A 182 12.30 -10.20 -6.14
N ALA A 183 11.63 -10.49 -5.04
CA ALA A 183 10.28 -11.03 -5.05
C ALA A 183 9.37 -10.10 -4.27
N ASN A 184 8.10 -10.05 -4.66
CA ASN A 184 7.11 -9.41 -3.83
C ASN A 184 7.00 -10.21 -2.54
N MET A 185 7.10 -9.50 -1.43
CA MET A 185 7.13 -10.06 -0.11
C MET A 185 5.94 -9.53 0.67
N HIS A 186 5.29 -10.48 1.34
CA HIS A 186 4.11 -10.25 2.12
C HIS A 186 4.30 -10.94 3.46
N ILE A 187 4.28 -10.16 4.54
CA ILE A 187 4.33 -10.67 5.90
C ILE A 187 3.05 -10.25 6.60
N ASP A 188 2.21 -11.23 6.89
CA ASP A 188 1.12 -11.07 7.85
C ASP A 188 1.58 -11.63 9.19
N GLY A 189 1.36 -10.85 10.24
CA GLY A 189 1.77 -11.24 11.59
C GLY A 189 0.84 -10.73 12.67
N ILE A 190 1.16 -11.14 13.88
CA ILE A 190 0.53 -10.65 15.11
C ILE A 190 1.65 -10.12 15.99
N PHE A 191 1.49 -8.92 16.55
CA PHE A 191 2.47 -8.38 17.48
C PHE A 191 2.56 -9.27 18.73
N GLN A 192 3.73 -9.85 18.96
CA GLN A 192 3.98 -10.84 20.00
C GLN A 192 4.39 -10.18 21.32
N THR A 193 5.19 -9.12 21.23
CA THR A 193 5.65 -8.34 22.38
C THR A 193 5.41 -6.87 22.10
N ILE A 194 4.95 -6.15 23.12
CA ILE A 194 4.87 -4.68 23.13
C ILE A 194 5.65 -4.19 24.34
N VAL A 195 6.55 -3.23 24.12
CA VAL A 195 7.28 -2.54 25.18
C VAL A 195 7.02 -1.05 25.03
N GLN A 196 6.52 -0.43 26.10
CA GLN A 196 6.33 1.01 26.14
C GLN A 196 7.58 1.67 26.72
N GLY A 197 8.20 2.57 25.97
CA GLY A 197 9.30 3.41 26.40
C GLY A 197 8.84 4.55 27.30
N THR A 198 9.75 5.05 28.14
CA THR A 198 9.49 6.17 29.06
C THR A 198 9.28 7.51 28.34
N ASN A 199 9.74 7.62 27.09
CA ASN A 199 9.55 8.77 26.21
C ASN A 199 8.27 8.67 25.35
N GLY A 200 7.37 7.72 25.66
CA GLY A 200 6.14 7.52 24.91
C GLY A 200 6.32 6.74 23.61
N THR A 201 7.53 6.23 23.31
CA THR A 201 7.70 5.29 22.21
C THR A 201 7.04 3.97 22.52
N LEU A 202 6.56 3.29 21.48
CA LEU A 202 6.04 1.94 21.59
C LEU A 202 6.85 1.05 20.66
N THR A 203 7.41 -0.04 21.18
CA THR A 203 8.14 -1.03 20.38
C THR A 203 7.35 -2.32 20.34
N ALA A 204 6.96 -2.72 19.13
CA ALA A 204 6.29 -3.98 18.86
C ALA A 204 7.24 -4.94 18.14
N THR A 205 7.13 -6.23 18.43
CA THR A 205 7.94 -7.26 17.74
C THR A 205 7.11 -8.43 17.24
N TYR A 206 7.59 -9.02 16.14
CA TYR A 206 7.10 -10.28 15.58
C TYR A 206 8.27 -11.17 15.19
N MET A 207 8.13 -12.48 15.37
CA MET A 207 9.14 -13.47 15.02
C MET A 207 8.50 -14.61 14.21
N ASP A 208 9.10 -14.93 13.06
CA ASP A 208 8.68 -16.04 12.16
C ASP A 208 9.57 -17.28 12.29
N GLY A 209 10.47 -17.29 13.28
CA GLY A 209 11.47 -18.34 13.52
C GLY A 209 12.83 -18.08 12.87
N THR A 210 12.89 -17.37 11.74
CA THR A 210 14.15 -16.99 11.08
C THR A 210 14.50 -15.53 11.35
N TYR A 211 13.51 -14.65 11.29
CA TYR A 211 13.67 -13.22 11.43
C TYR A 211 12.94 -12.70 12.68
N THR A 212 13.46 -11.59 13.20
CA THR A 212 12.77 -10.72 14.16
C THR A 212 12.47 -9.41 13.45
N TYR A 213 11.20 -9.02 13.45
CA TYR A 213 10.71 -7.77 12.92
C TYR A 213 10.44 -6.84 14.09
N THR A 214 11.03 -5.65 14.06
CA THR A 214 10.89 -4.65 15.11
C THR A 214 10.25 -3.40 14.53
N PHE A 215 9.22 -2.91 15.22
CA PHE A 215 8.47 -1.71 14.85
C PHE A 215 8.53 -0.76 16.05
N THR A 216 9.17 0.40 15.89
CA THR A 216 9.23 1.43 16.92
C THR A 216 8.41 2.62 16.48
N PHE A 217 7.29 2.85 17.14
CA PHE A 217 6.39 3.98 16.90
C PHE A 217 6.94 5.18 17.68
N CYS A 218 7.41 6.21 16.96
CA CYS A 218 8.32 7.22 17.49
C CYS A 218 7.64 8.46 18.10
N ASP A 219 6.31 8.55 18.07
CA ASP A 219 5.57 9.70 18.60
C ASP A 219 4.18 9.28 19.12
N ALA A 220 3.60 10.07 20.02
CA ALA A 220 2.30 9.76 20.63
C ALA A 220 1.12 9.72 19.64
N LYS A 221 1.29 10.26 18.44
CA LYS A 221 0.30 10.23 17.35
C LYS A 221 0.56 9.07 16.38
N HIS A 222 1.62 8.31 16.59
CA HIS A 222 2.15 7.30 15.69
C HIS A 222 2.25 7.81 14.24
N ALA A 223 2.76 9.04 14.02
CA ALA A 223 2.93 9.60 12.68
C ALA A 223 4.11 8.96 11.93
N SER A 224 5.05 8.33 12.64
CA SER A 224 6.14 7.57 12.03
C SER A 224 6.52 6.30 12.79
N VAL A 225 7.05 5.33 12.04
CA VAL A 225 7.52 4.04 12.54
C VAL A 225 8.93 3.80 12.04
N GLU A 226 9.84 3.44 12.93
CA GLU A 226 11.10 2.83 12.55
C GLU A 226 10.92 1.31 12.46
N PHE A 227 11.16 0.78 11.27
CA PHE A 227 11.07 -0.63 10.97
C PHE A 227 12.46 -1.24 10.79
N SER A 228 12.73 -2.38 11.42
CA SER A 228 13.94 -3.15 11.18
C SER A 228 13.69 -4.65 11.18
N ILE A 229 14.54 -5.38 10.46
CA ILE A 229 14.52 -6.83 10.38
C ILE A 229 15.88 -7.35 10.85
N HIS A 230 15.87 -8.38 11.69
CA HIS A 230 17.08 -9.03 12.21
C HIS A 230 17.03 -10.54 11.91
N ASN A 231 18.06 -11.08 11.26
CA ASN A 231 18.18 -12.51 11.01
C ASN A 231 18.77 -13.20 12.24
N ARG A 232 17.99 -14.07 12.87
CA ARG A 232 18.36 -14.73 14.12
C ARG A 232 19.43 -15.80 13.95
N ARG A 233 19.62 -16.33 12.73
CA ARG A 233 20.61 -17.38 12.45
C ARG A 233 21.98 -16.80 12.13
N ARG A 234 22.01 -15.64 11.47
CA ARG A 234 23.23 -15.01 10.97
C ARG A 234 23.68 -13.81 11.79
N GLY A 235 22.80 -13.22 12.59
CA GLY A 235 23.09 -12.06 13.43
C GLY A 235 23.12 -10.72 12.69
N ASN A 236 22.87 -10.68 11.38
CA ASN A 236 22.78 -9.43 10.62
C ASN A 236 21.40 -8.77 10.78
N SER A 237 21.38 -7.44 10.67
CA SER A 237 20.18 -6.61 10.78
C SER A 237 20.11 -5.60 9.65
N SER A 238 18.91 -5.19 9.26
CA SER A 238 18.76 -3.96 8.47
C SER A 238 19.15 -2.75 9.29
N CYS A 239 19.52 -1.69 8.59
CA CYS A 239 19.36 -0.35 9.12
C CYS A 239 17.88 -0.10 9.45
N PRO A 240 17.56 0.54 10.59
CA PRO A 240 16.21 1.04 10.85
C PRO A 240 15.75 1.94 9.70
N THR A 241 14.58 1.65 9.16
CA THR A 241 13.96 2.41 8.07
C THR A 241 12.79 3.19 8.63
N LYS A 242 12.77 4.50 8.42
CA LYS A 242 11.64 5.34 8.80
C LYS A 242 10.52 5.20 7.78
N LEU A 243 9.35 4.82 8.25
CA LEU A 243 8.08 4.82 7.54
C LEU A 243 7.22 5.96 8.08
N THR A 244 6.48 6.62 7.20
CA THR A 244 5.62 7.76 7.55
C THR A 244 4.17 7.39 7.31
N ALA A 245 3.29 7.75 8.25
CA ALA A 245 1.87 7.55 8.11
C ALA A 245 1.35 8.37 6.93
N VAL A 246 0.61 7.71 6.04
CA VAL A 246 0.03 8.28 4.81
C VAL A 246 -1.47 8.14 4.74
N TYR A 247 -2.05 7.30 5.60
CA TYR A 247 -3.49 7.15 5.75
C TYR A 247 -3.83 6.76 7.19
N SER A 248 -4.84 7.42 7.76
CA SER A 248 -5.47 7.05 9.04
C SER A 248 -6.98 7.05 8.85
N GLY A 249 -7.56 5.89 8.61
CA GLY A 249 -8.99 5.78 8.30
C GLY A 249 -9.80 5.23 9.45
N SER A 250 -10.77 6.01 9.92
CA SER A 250 -11.99 5.48 10.53
C SER A 250 -13.13 5.65 9.53
N LYS A 251 -14.13 4.76 9.51
CA LYS A 251 -15.35 4.99 8.70
C LYS A 251 -16.01 6.25 9.24
N ALA A 252 -15.82 7.38 8.56
CA ALA A 252 -16.42 8.64 8.96
C ALA A 252 -17.94 8.46 8.94
N VAL A 253 -18.58 8.61 10.09
CA VAL A 253 -20.02 8.88 10.13
C VAL A 253 -20.18 10.23 9.44
N THR A 254 -20.85 10.22 8.30
CA THR A 254 -21.03 11.39 7.44
C THR A 254 -21.68 12.53 8.21
N ASP A 255 -20.90 13.57 8.51
CA ASP A 255 -21.42 14.92 8.73
C ASP A 255 -21.06 15.73 7.48
N ASN A 256 -22.08 16.08 6.71
CA ASN A 256 -21.95 16.80 5.45
C ASN A 256 -21.51 18.25 5.74
N ARG A 257 -20.20 18.51 5.72
CA ARG A 257 -19.68 19.85 5.47
C ARG A 257 -18.60 19.82 4.40
N VAL A 258 -18.95 20.46 3.29
CA VAL A 258 -18.12 20.76 2.14
C VAL A 258 -17.11 21.82 2.56
N ASP A 259 -15.82 21.49 2.49
CA ASP A 259 -14.73 22.47 2.36
C ASP A 259 -13.70 21.84 1.42
N ALA A 260 -13.91 22.05 0.13
CA ALA A 260 -12.93 21.77 -0.92
C ALA A 260 -12.52 23.13 -1.47
N ASP A 261 -11.36 23.63 -1.03
CA ASP A 261 -10.55 24.60 -1.78
C ASP A 261 -9.14 24.60 -1.19
N ASP A 262 -8.17 24.90 -2.06
CA ASP A 262 -6.72 25.00 -1.86
C ASP A 262 -5.89 23.72 -1.80
N GLN A 263 -5.48 23.26 -2.99
CA GLN A 263 -4.06 23.21 -3.38
C GLN A 263 -3.92 22.62 -4.80
N PHE A 264 -3.90 23.46 -5.83
CA PHE A 264 -3.25 23.16 -7.13
C PHE A 264 -3.14 24.44 -7.99
N HIS A 265 -2.19 25.31 -7.64
CA HIS A 265 -1.70 26.32 -8.58
C HIS A 265 -0.23 26.63 -8.26
N GLU A 266 0.69 26.00 -9.00
CA GLU A 266 1.91 26.64 -9.53
C GLU A 266 2.73 25.61 -10.32
N ALA A 267 2.59 25.63 -11.65
CA ALA A 267 3.61 25.16 -12.59
C ALA A 267 3.18 25.51 -14.02
N ARG A 268 2.99 26.80 -14.33
CA ARG A 268 2.92 27.31 -15.70
C ARG A 268 3.43 28.74 -15.80
N SER A 269 4.75 28.88 -15.88
CA SER A 269 5.38 29.95 -16.66
C SER A 269 6.81 29.51 -16.94
N ASP A 270 7.09 29.09 -18.17
CA ASP A 270 8.39 29.21 -18.84
C ASP A 270 8.26 28.64 -20.25
N LEU A 271 7.55 29.39 -21.10
CA LEU A 271 7.79 29.39 -22.53
C LEU A 271 7.99 30.84 -22.93
N GLY A 272 9.25 31.28 -22.84
CA GLY A 272 9.71 32.53 -23.40
C GLY A 272 9.52 32.51 -24.92
N LEU A 273 8.53 33.26 -25.38
CA LEU A 273 8.50 33.79 -26.73
C LEU A 273 9.14 35.18 -26.66
N GLU A 274 10.43 35.26 -26.99
CA GLU A 274 11.03 36.49 -27.50
C GLU A 274 11.48 36.23 -28.94
N GLY A 275 10.95 37.04 -29.85
CA GLY A 275 11.24 36.98 -31.28
C GLY A 275 12.45 37.80 -31.70
N GLN A 276 12.78 37.68 -32.99
CA GLN A 276 13.54 38.57 -33.89
C GLN A 276 13.78 37.72 -35.17
N ILE A 277 13.55 38.13 -36.43
CA ILE A 277 13.38 39.40 -37.15
C ILE A 277 12.36 39.15 -38.28
#